data_AF-A0A2I2M7N0-F1
#
_entry.id   AF-A0A2I2M7N0-F1
#
_cell.length_a   1.000
_cell.length_b   1.000
_cell.length_c   1.000
_cell.angle_alpha   90.00
_cell.angle_beta   90.00
_cell.angle_gamma   90.00
#
_symmetry.space_group_name_H-M   'P 1'
#
loop_
_entity.id
_entity.type
_entity.pdbx_description
1 polymer ?
#
loop_
_entity_poly.entity_id
_entity_poly.type
_entity_poly.pdbx_seq_one_letter_code
_entity_poly.pdbx_strand_id
1 'polypeptide(L)'
;MPSIEEINVPFLLKNFVGFKEAVAFKESQGKYRVVNKLGYLGKYQFGKSTLKRFRIYNTTNFLKTPELQEKAFIAYCKVNKWILRKDIKRCVGKTINGTKITESGILAAAHLGGAGNVKKYLRSNGHFQFKDAFGTSIKSYIKKFAGYDVSTINANKRATV
;
A
#
# COMPACT_ATOMS: atom_id res chain seq x y z
N MET A 1 22.03 -40.47 -8.95
CA MET A 1 21.84 -39.00 -9.01
C MET A 1 20.78 -38.65 -8.00
N PRO A 2 20.97 -37.66 -7.10
CA PRO A 2 19.91 -37.25 -6.21
C PRO A 2 18.84 -36.51 -7.01
N SER A 3 17.59 -36.90 -6.82
CA SER A 3 16.42 -36.20 -7.33
C SER A 3 16.31 -34.84 -6.65
N ILE A 4 16.25 -33.76 -7.45
CA ILE A 4 15.92 -32.43 -6.93
C ILE A 4 14.43 -32.45 -6.59
N GLU A 5 14.09 -32.47 -5.30
CA GLU A 5 12.73 -32.17 -4.86
C GLU A 5 12.44 -30.70 -5.19
N GLU A 6 11.50 -30.46 -6.11
CA GLU A 6 10.94 -29.13 -6.30
C GLU A 6 10.19 -28.73 -5.01
N ILE A 7 10.84 -27.92 -4.19
CA ILE A 7 10.20 -27.32 -3.03
C ILE A 7 9.15 -26.34 -3.57
N ASN A 8 7.89 -26.74 -3.54
CA ASN A 8 6.76 -25.89 -3.90
C ASN A 8 6.49 -24.89 -2.76
N VAL A 9 7.38 -23.91 -2.62
CA VAL A 9 7.22 -22.84 -1.63
C VAL A 9 6.13 -21.90 -2.14
N PRO A 10 5.05 -21.65 -1.38
CA PRO A 10 4.04 -20.69 -1.79
C PRO A 10 4.67 -19.29 -1.88
N PHE A 11 4.89 -18.81 -3.10
CA PHE A 11 5.34 -17.46 -3.37
C PHE A 11 4.18 -16.61 -3.88
N LEU A 12 4.06 -15.39 -3.35
CA LEU A 12 3.10 -14.44 -3.90
C LEU A 12 3.54 -14.03 -5.31
N LEU A 13 2.68 -14.30 -6.28
CA LEU A 13 2.84 -13.78 -7.63
C LEU A 13 2.99 -12.26 -7.59
N LYS A 14 3.80 -11.70 -8.48
CA LYS A 14 4.00 -10.25 -8.61
C LYS A 14 2.82 -9.57 -9.33
N ASN A 15 1.60 -9.91 -8.94
CA ASN A 15 0.35 -9.33 -9.44
C ASN A 15 -0.36 -8.51 -8.33
N PHE A 16 -1.57 -8.01 -8.61
CA PHE A 16 -2.30 -7.19 -7.67
C PHE A 16 -2.70 -7.93 -6.39
N VAL A 17 -2.99 -9.23 -6.47
CA VAL A 17 -3.29 -10.06 -5.29
C VAL A 17 -2.05 -10.13 -4.39
N GLY A 18 -0.88 -10.45 -4.97
CA GLY A 18 0.37 -10.46 -4.21
C GLY A 18 0.73 -9.10 -3.61
N PHE A 19 0.49 -8.01 -4.34
CA PHE A 19 0.68 -6.65 -3.81
C PHE A 19 -0.15 -6.41 -2.55
N LYS A 20 -1.44 -6.71 -2.64
CA LYS A 20 -2.40 -6.51 -1.56
C LYS A 20 -2.07 -7.38 -0.34
N GLU A 21 -1.76 -8.65 -0.54
CA GLU A 21 -1.39 -9.55 0.57
C GLU A 21 -0.05 -9.18 1.20
N ALA A 22 0.92 -8.69 0.42
CA ALA A 22 2.19 -8.21 0.97
C ALA A 22 1.97 -6.98 1.88
N VAL A 23 1.11 -6.04 1.47
CA VAL A 23 0.76 -4.87 2.30
C VAL A 23 0.01 -5.32 3.56
N ALA A 24 -1.00 -6.18 3.41
CA ALA A 24 -1.76 -6.74 4.53
C ALA A 24 -0.87 -7.47 5.55
N PHE A 25 0.12 -8.23 5.07
CA PHE A 25 1.05 -8.94 5.94
C PHE A 25 1.88 -7.97 6.78
N LYS A 26 2.37 -6.89 6.17
CA LYS A 26 3.12 -5.83 6.89
C LYS A 26 2.25 -5.10 7.92
N GLU A 27 0.97 -4.87 7.62
CA GLU A 27 0.05 -4.12 8.46
C GLU A 27 -0.47 -4.94 9.65
N SER A 28 -0.89 -6.18 9.41
CA SER A 28 -1.65 -6.97 10.40
C SER A 28 -1.41 -8.47 10.36
N GLN A 29 -0.45 -8.93 9.55
CA GLN A 29 -0.32 -10.36 9.20
C GLN A 29 -1.60 -10.94 8.56
N GLY A 30 -2.38 -10.11 7.85
CA GLY A 30 -3.62 -10.54 7.19
C GLY A 30 -4.88 -10.58 8.08
N LYS A 31 -4.82 -10.13 9.33
CA LYS A 31 -5.91 -10.28 10.30
C LYS A 31 -6.99 -9.19 10.12
N TYR A 32 -8.22 -9.59 9.80
CA TYR A 32 -9.34 -8.65 9.59
C TYR A 32 -9.89 -8.00 10.87
N ARG A 33 -9.72 -8.64 12.03
CA ARG A 33 -10.42 -8.27 13.28
C ARG A 33 -9.51 -7.61 14.33
N VAL A 34 -8.35 -7.12 13.94
CA VAL A 34 -7.39 -6.51 14.87
C VAL A 34 -7.49 -5.00 14.91
N VAL A 35 -7.20 -4.43 16.07
CA VAL A 35 -7.02 -2.99 16.26
C VAL A 35 -5.69 -2.80 16.96
N ASN A 36 -4.79 -1.97 16.40
CA ASN A 36 -3.52 -1.70 17.08
C ASN A 36 -3.67 -0.64 18.18
N LYS A 37 -2.60 -0.42 18.95
CA LYS A 37 -2.55 0.55 20.05
C LYS A 37 -2.87 2.00 19.65
N LEU A 38 -2.71 2.34 18.37
CA LEU A 38 -3.00 3.66 17.80
C LEU A 38 -4.42 3.76 17.20
N GLY A 39 -5.22 2.69 17.29
CA GLY A 39 -6.60 2.66 16.82
C GLY A 39 -6.78 2.38 15.32
N TYR A 40 -5.75 1.89 14.63
CA TYR A 40 -5.85 1.46 13.23
C TYR A 40 -6.52 0.09 13.12
N LEU A 41 -7.34 -0.08 12.08
CA LEU A 41 -8.38 -1.12 12.02
C LEU A 41 -8.11 -2.16 10.92
N GLY A 42 -8.19 -3.42 11.30
CA GLY A 42 -8.32 -4.56 10.39
C GLY A 42 -7.09 -4.89 9.56
N LYS A 43 -7.32 -5.62 8.46
CA LYS A 43 -6.28 -6.27 7.65
C LYS A 43 -5.25 -5.27 7.11
N TYR A 44 -5.70 -4.07 6.77
CA TYR A 44 -4.88 -3.01 6.18
C TYR A 44 -4.61 -1.86 7.14
N GLN A 45 -4.92 -2.03 8.43
CA GLN A 45 -4.73 -1.03 9.48
C GLN A 45 -5.22 0.36 9.07
N PHE A 46 -6.50 0.48 8.75
CA PHE A 46 -7.08 1.76 8.35
C PHE A 46 -7.31 2.71 9.53
N GLY A 47 -6.94 3.98 9.34
CA GLY A 47 -7.31 5.05 10.28
C GLY A 47 -8.76 5.48 10.09
N LYS A 48 -9.42 5.88 11.19
CA LYS A 48 -10.83 6.33 11.17
C LYS A 48 -11.09 7.48 10.19
N SER A 49 -10.16 8.43 10.06
CA SER A 49 -10.26 9.56 9.11
C SER A 49 -10.27 9.09 7.65
N THR A 50 -9.44 8.10 7.33
CA THR A 50 -9.41 7.47 6.01
C THR A 50 -10.70 6.70 5.73
N LEU A 51 -11.26 5.99 6.71
CA LEU A 51 -12.55 5.30 6.55
C LEU A 51 -13.72 6.27 6.31
N LYS A 52 -13.76 7.41 7.01
CA LYS A 52 -14.77 8.47 6.79
C LYS A 52 -14.79 8.95 5.34
N ARG A 53 -13.63 8.98 4.67
CA ARG A 53 -13.52 9.35 3.26
C ARG A 53 -14.30 8.42 2.33
N PHE A 54 -14.45 7.16 2.71
CA PHE A 54 -15.24 6.15 2.02
C PHE A 54 -16.63 5.97 2.63
N ARG A 55 -17.10 6.94 3.44
CA ARG A 55 -18.40 6.91 4.12
C ARG A 55 -18.58 5.70 5.06
N ILE A 56 -17.47 5.14 5.56
CA ILE A 56 -17.46 4.06 6.53
C ILE A 56 -17.31 4.69 7.92
N TYR A 57 -18.41 4.73 8.69
CA TYR A 57 -18.43 5.31 10.03
C TYR A 57 -18.49 4.25 11.14
N ASN A 58 -19.16 3.13 10.89
CA ASN A 58 -19.28 2.04 11.85
C ASN A 58 -18.05 1.12 11.80
N THR A 59 -17.09 1.40 12.69
CA THR A 59 -15.83 0.65 12.79
C THR A 59 -16.02 -0.80 13.27
N THR A 60 -17.03 -1.07 14.11
CA THR A 60 -17.37 -2.43 14.55
C THR A 60 -17.85 -3.28 13.38
N ASN A 61 -18.74 -2.74 12.55
CA ASN A 61 -19.19 -3.40 11.32
C ASN A 61 -18.02 -3.61 10.35
N PHE A 62 -17.18 -2.58 10.16
CA PHE A 62 -15.99 -2.67 9.31
C PHE A 62 -15.05 -3.82 9.70
N LEU A 63 -14.78 -4.02 11.00
CA LEU A 63 -13.96 -5.14 11.47
C LEU A 63 -14.60 -6.51 11.23
N LYS A 64 -15.94 -6.58 11.22
CA LYS A 64 -16.70 -7.81 11.00
C LYS A 64 -16.95 -8.15 9.53
N THR A 65 -16.69 -7.22 8.60
CA THR A 65 -16.95 -7.39 7.16
C THR A 65 -15.65 -7.37 6.34
N PRO A 66 -14.98 -8.52 6.15
CA PRO A 66 -13.75 -8.62 5.34
C PRO A 66 -13.88 -7.98 3.95
N GLU A 67 -15.00 -8.21 3.26
CA GLU A 67 -15.26 -7.71 1.91
C GLU A 67 -15.24 -6.18 1.86
N LEU A 68 -15.72 -5.52 2.92
CA LEU A 68 -15.70 -4.06 3.03
C LEU A 68 -14.27 -3.54 3.19
N GLN A 69 -13.41 -4.26 3.92
CA GLN A 69 -11.99 -3.89 4.06
C GLN A 69 -11.24 -4.06 2.72
N GLU A 70 -11.53 -5.13 1.98
CA GLU A 70 -10.99 -5.38 0.65
C GLU A 70 -11.40 -4.27 -0.35
N LYS A 71 -12.70 -3.93 -0.38
CA LYS A 71 -13.22 -2.82 -1.21
C LYS A 71 -12.58 -1.48 -0.83
N ALA A 72 -12.45 -1.20 0.48
CA ALA A 72 -11.84 0.03 0.96
C ALA A 72 -10.36 0.13 0.56
N PHE A 73 -9.60 -0.97 0.62
CA PHE A 73 -8.21 -1.01 0.16
C PHE A 73 -8.08 -0.68 -1.33
N ILE A 74 -8.92 -1.30 -2.17
CA ILE A 74 -8.94 -1.04 -3.61
C ILE A 74 -9.32 0.43 -3.87
N ALA A 75 -10.38 0.94 -3.23
CA ALA A 75 -10.80 2.33 -3.38
C ALA A 75 -9.69 3.31 -2.97
N TYR A 76 -8.95 3.00 -1.90
CA TYR A 76 -7.83 3.83 -1.46
C TYR A 76 -6.65 3.79 -2.41
N CYS A 77 -6.31 2.64 -2.98
CA CYS A 77 -5.32 2.55 -4.05
C CYS A 77 -5.70 3.41 -5.26
N LYS A 78 -6.95 3.35 -5.72
CA LYS A 78 -7.45 4.15 -6.86
C LYS A 78 -7.31 5.65 -6.60
N VAL A 79 -7.58 6.09 -5.37
CA VAL A 79 -7.41 7.49 -5.00
C VAL A 79 -5.94 7.85 -4.93
N ASN A 80 -5.12 7.08 -4.22
CA ASN A 80 -3.70 7.38 -4.08
C ASN A 80 -3.04 7.47 -5.45
N LYS A 81 -3.40 6.57 -6.38
CA LYS A 81 -3.01 6.64 -7.79
C LYS A 81 -3.44 7.96 -8.43
N TRP A 82 -4.68 8.42 -8.21
CA TRP A 82 -5.13 9.72 -8.71
C TRP A 82 -4.37 10.91 -8.09
N ILE A 83 -4.14 10.91 -6.78
CA ILE A 83 -3.41 11.98 -6.06
C ILE A 83 -1.99 12.11 -6.59
N LEU A 84 -1.35 10.98 -6.90
CA LEU A 84 0.05 10.88 -7.30
C LEU A 84 0.24 10.72 -8.81
N ARG A 85 -0.81 10.75 -9.63
CA ARG A 85 -0.75 10.47 -11.08
C ARG A 85 0.35 11.21 -11.85
N LYS A 86 0.58 12.49 -11.51
CA LYS A 86 1.65 13.30 -12.14
C LYS A 86 3.03 12.86 -11.67
N ASP A 87 3.16 12.51 -10.40
CA ASP A 87 4.40 12.07 -9.79
C ASP A 87 4.76 10.63 -10.25
N ILE A 88 3.76 9.75 -10.38
CA ILE A 88 3.90 8.41 -11.01
C ILE A 88 4.44 8.55 -12.43
N LYS A 89 3.77 9.35 -13.29
CA LYS A 89 4.20 9.58 -14.69
C LYS A 89 5.65 10.10 -14.78
N ARG A 90 6.06 10.98 -13.86
CA ARG A 90 7.40 11.60 -13.89
C ARG A 90 8.51 10.71 -13.32
N CYS A 91 8.19 9.83 -12.37
CA CYS A 91 9.18 9.17 -11.53
C CYS A 91 9.28 7.66 -11.75
N VAL A 92 8.23 6.97 -12.18
CA VAL A 92 8.31 5.52 -12.44
C VAL A 92 9.39 5.21 -13.48
N GLY A 93 10.20 4.18 -13.22
CA GLY A 93 11.35 3.80 -14.04
C GLY A 93 12.66 4.49 -13.64
N LYS A 94 12.61 5.62 -12.93
CA LYS A 94 13.81 6.30 -12.42
C LYS A 94 14.35 5.63 -11.18
N THR A 95 15.61 5.94 -10.86
CA THR A 95 16.25 5.59 -9.59
C THR A 95 16.40 6.85 -8.74
N ILE A 96 15.90 6.80 -7.51
CA ILE A 96 16.05 7.88 -6.52
C ILE A 96 16.75 7.28 -5.30
N ASN A 97 17.88 7.87 -4.87
CA ASN A 97 18.70 7.39 -3.75
C ASN A 97 18.97 5.87 -3.81
N GLY A 98 19.32 5.36 -4.99
CA GLY A 98 19.61 3.93 -5.22
C GLY A 98 18.37 3.01 -5.20
N THR A 99 17.15 3.55 -5.25
CA THR A 99 15.91 2.76 -5.29
C THR A 99 15.17 2.99 -6.60
N LYS A 100 14.92 1.91 -7.35
CA LYS A 100 14.07 1.97 -8.57
C LYS A 100 12.63 2.28 -8.17
N ILE A 101 12.09 3.34 -8.74
CA ILE A 101 10.72 3.79 -8.50
C ILE A 101 9.77 2.97 -9.36
N THR A 102 8.80 2.34 -8.72
CA THR A 102 7.73 1.56 -9.36
C THR A 102 6.38 2.07 -8.90
N GLU A 103 5.34 1.84 -9.70
CA GLU A 103 3.99 2.26 -9.32
C GLU A 103 3.51 1.56 -8.04
N SER A 104 3.73 0.24 -7.93
CA SER A 104 3.39 -0.52 -6.73
C SER A 104 4.10 0.01 -5.48
N GLY A 105 5.39 0.34 -5.58
CA GLY A 105 6.14 0.93 -4.48
C GLY A 105 5.58 2.28 -4.04
N ILE A 106 5.17 3.12 -4.99
CA ILE A 106 4.52 4.41 -4.71
C ILE A 106 3.17 4.20 -4.00
N LEU A 107 2.34 3.27 -4.47
CA LEU A 107 1.02 3.03 -3.88
C LEU A 107 1.11 2.46 -2.46
N ALA A 108 2.01 1.51 -2.21
CA ALA A 108 2.25 0.98 -0.87
C ALA A 108 2.80 2.07 0.07
N ALA A 109 3.79 2.85 -0.39
CA ALA A 109 4.32 3.96 0.41
C ALA A 109 3.26 5.03 0.70
N ALA A 110 2.30 5.23 -0.21
CA ALA A 110 1.20 6.18 0.00
C ALA A 110 0.19 5.66 1.02
N HIS A 111 -0.05 4.34 1.07
CA HIS A 111 -0.87 3.70 2.10
C HIS A 111 -0.20 3.81 3.47
N LEU A 112 1.07 3.43 3.57
CA LEU A 112 1.82 3.29 4.83
C LEU A 112 2.32 4.62 5.39
N GLY A 113 2.78 5.52 4.52
CA GLY A 113 3.41 6.80 4.90
C GLY A 113 2.62 8.04 4.48
N GLY A 114 1.49 7.86 3.81
CA GLY A 114 0.64 8.95 3.31
C GLY A 114 1.09 9.52 1.96
N ALA A 115 0.13 9.70 1.05
CA ALA A 115 0.39 10.23 -0.30
C ALA A 115 1.06 11.61 -0.32
N GLY A 116 0.82 12.46 0.69
CA GLY A 116 1.47 13.77 0.82
C GLY A 116 2.98 13.66 1.02
N ASN A 117 3.43 12.74 1.89
CA ASN A 117 4.86 12.52 2.14
C ASN A 117 5.54 11.86 0.94
N VAL A 118 4.86 10.92 0.28
CA VAL A 118 5.36 10.33 -0.97
C VAL A 118 5.55 11.40 -2.04
N LYS A 119 4.59 12.32 -2.18
CA LYS A 119 4.71 13.44 -3.12
C LYS A 119 5.92 14.32 -2.83
N LYS A 120 6.15 14.68 -1.56
CA LYS A 120 7.33 15.47 -1.14
C LYS A 120 8.64 14.72 -1.42
N TYR A 121 8.71 13.43 -1.09
CA TYR A 121 9.85 12.57 -1.37
C TYR A 121 10.18 12.51 -2.87
N LEU A 122 9.18 12.22 -3.72
CA LEU A 122 9.38 12.11 -5.17
C LEU A 122 9.77 13.43 -5.83
N ARG A 123 9.21 14.56 -5.36
CA ARG A 123 9.48 15.89 -5.94
C ARG A 123 10.81 16.48 -5.52
N SER A 124 11.28 16.13 -4.32
CA SER A 124 12.59 16.53 -3.82
C SER A 124 13.70 15.59 -4.26
N ASN A 125 13.45 14.70 -5.24
CA ASN A 125 14.40 13.68 -5.66
C ASN A 125 15.02 12.89 -4.48
N GLY A 126 14.20 12.61 -3.45
CA GLY A 126 14.62 11.87 -2.28
C GLY A 126 15.35 12.66 -1.18
N HIS A 127 15.52 13.99 -1.32
CA HIS A 127 16.08 14.83 -0.27
C HIS A 127 15.14 14.98 0.93
N PHE A 128 13.83 15.02 0.71
CA PHE A 128 12.86 15.02 1.81
C PHE A 128 12.84 13.65 2.51
N GLN A 129 13.08 13.65 3.81
CA GLN A 129 13.07 12.45 4.64
C GLN A 129 11.84 12.45 5.56
N PHE A 130 11.03 11.40 5.46
CA PHE A 130 9.94 11.10 6.38
C PHE A 130 10.16 9.71 6.94
N LYS A 131 9.91 9.56 8.25
CA LYS A 131 9.83 8.28 8.95
C LYS A 131 8.46 8.19 9.64
N ASP A 132 7.83 7.04 9.56
CA ASP A 132 6.62 6.78 10.33
C ASP A 132 6.91 6.52 11.81
N ALA A 133 5.87 6.21 12.59
CA ALA A 133 5.97 5.91 14.01
C ALA A 133 6.87 4.71 14.35
N PHE A 134 7.17 3.84 13.37
CA PHE A 134 8.06 2.69 13.51
C PHE A 134 9.45 2.95 12.90
N GLY A 135 9.76 4.20 12.55
CA GLY A 135 11.05 4.58 11.95
C GLY A 135 11.20 4.18 10.47
N THR A 136 10.16 3.66 9.82
CA THR A 136 10.25 3.20 8.42
C THR A 136 10.09 4.37 7.45
N SER A 137 11.00 4.46 6.47
CA SER A 137 11.02 5.57 5.51
C SER A 137 10.20 5.31 4.25
N ILE A 138 9.83 6.38 3.53
CA ILE A 138 9.22 6.28 2.19
C ILE A 138 10.08 5.48 1.22
N LYS A 139 11.41 5.69 1.23
CA LYS A 139 12.37 4.92 0.43
C LYS A 139 12.26 3.42 0.73
N SER A 140 12.23 3.06 2.01
CA SER A 140 12.12 1.66 2.46
C SER A 140 10.83 1.02 1.95
N TYR A 141 9.71 1.75 1.99
CA TYR A 141 8.44 1.26 1.46
C TYR A 141 8.46 1.09 -0.05
N ILE A 142 8.95 2.08 -0.80
CA ILE A 142 9.04 1.97 -2.26
C ILE A 142 9.92 0.77 -2.64
N LYS A 143 11.06 0.59 -1.98
CA LYS A 143 11.97 -0.54 -2.24
C LYS A 143 11.30 -1.88 -1.92
N LYS A 144 10.67 -2.01 -0.75
CA LYS A 144 10.07 -3.27 -0.27
C LYS A 144 8.91 -3.74 -1.15
N PHE A 145 8.09 -2.80 -1.63
CA PHE A 145 6.89 -3.10 -2.41
C PHE A 145 7.07 -2.88 -3.91
N ALA A 146 8.32 -2.93 -4.39
CA ALA A 146 8.62 -2.77 -5.80
C ALA A 146 8.25 -4.00 -6.63
N GLY A 147 7.87 -3.75 -7.89
CA GLY A 147 7.77 -4.76 -8.93
C GLY A 147 6.51 -5.61 -8.93
N TYR A 148 5.44 -5.17 -8.25
CA TYR A 148 4.12 -5.80 -8.43
C TYR A 148 3.39 -5.16 -9.60
N ASP A 149 2.71 -5.97 -10.40
CA ASP A 149 1.76 -5.47 -11.39
C ASP A 149 0.48 -4.99 -10.71
N VAL A 150 0.26 -3.68 -10.81
CA VAL A 150 -0.89 -2.94 -10.29
C VAL A 150 -1.65 -2.23 -11.41
N SER A 151 -1.45 -2.65 -12.66
CA SER A 151 -2.05 -2.06 -13.87
C SER A 151 -3.58 -2.04 -13.82
N THR A 152 -4.20 -3.03 -13.19
CA THR A 152 -5.66 -3.14 -13.01
C THR A 152 -6.26 -2.02 -12.15
N ILE A 153 -5.45 -1.29 -11.37
CA ILE A 153 -5.92 -0.18 -10.55
C ILE A 153 -6.04 1.08 -11.41
N ASN A 154 -7.25 1.46 -11.77
CA ASN A 154 -7.49 2.73 -12.47
C ASN A 154 -7.58 3.91 -11.50
N ALA A 155 -6.89 5.01 -11.82
CA ALA A 155 -6.90 6.22 -10.99
C ALA A 155 -8.30 6.83 -10.92
N ASN A 156 -8.84 7.01 -9.71
CA ASN A 156 -10.17 7.60 -9.52
C ASN A 156 -10.22 8.46 -8.25
N LYS A 157 -10.45 9.77 -8.43
CA LYS A 157 -10.56 10.76 -7.33
C LYS A 157 -11.69 10.45 -6.36
N ARG A 158 -12.81 9.96 -6.89
CA ARG A 158 -14.09 9.77 -6.21
C ARG A 158 -14.38 8.30 -5.91
N ALA A 159 -13.36 7.43 -5.97
CA ALA A 159 -13.57 6.02 -5.64
C ALA A 159 -14.15 5.88 -4.22
N THR A 160 -15.22 5.09 -4.12
CA THR A 160 -15.94 4.75 -2.90
C THR A 160 -16.15 3.24 -2.84
N VAL A 161 -16.62 2.77 -1.70
CA VAL A 161 -17.10 1.39 -1.48
C VAL A 161 -18.61 1.30 -1.61
#